data_AF-X1MGI8-F1
#
_entry.id   AF-X1MGI8-F1
#
_cell.length_a   1.000
_cell.length_b   1.000
_cell.length_c   1.000
_cell.angle_alpha   90.00
_cell.angle_beta   90.00
_cell.angle_gamma   90.00
#
_symmetry.space_group_name_H-M   'P 1'
#
loop_
_entity.id
_entity.type
_entity.pdbx_description
1 polymer ?
#
loop_
_entity_poly.entity_id
_entity_poly.type
_entity_poly.pdbx_seq_one_letter_code
_entity_poly.pdbx_strand_id
1 'polypeptide(L)'
;MNLAKVRKEDLFESFPSPWKTDLFEEIKAIVKAMERKVVVIDDDPTGVQTVHDVPIFTGWSKEELRSALSDNSTTVYLLTNSRSFPLAQAEEINREIGENLAAVMKELRLDIEVISRSDSTLRGHYPGEVNALRKSLEDNLV
;
A
#
# COMPACT_ATOMS: atom_id res chain seq x y z
N MET A 1 4.52 36.62 -16.99
CA MET A 1 5.24 36.59 -15.71
C MET A 1 6.73 36.55 -16.03
N ASN A 2 7.46 37.64 -15.80
CA ASN A 2 8.88 37.73 -16.14
C ASN A 2 9.67 37.10 -14.99
N LEU A 3 9.97 35.81 -15.07
CA LEU A 3 10.82 35.16 -14.07
C LEU A 3 12.23 35.73 -14.24
N ALA A 4 12.65 36.56 -13.29
CA ALA A 4 14.03 37.05 -13.26
C ALA A 4 14.97 35.84 -13.29
N LYS A 5 15.97 35.87 -14.17
CA LYS A 5 16.97 34.80 -14.24
C LYS A 5 17.73 34.77 -12.91
N VAL A 6 17.66 33.66 -12.20
CA VAL A 6 18.38 33.42 -10.95
C VAL A 6 19.61 32.56 -11.26
N ARG A 7 20.73 32.82 -10.60
CA ARG A 7 21.91 31.95 -10.70
C ARG A 7 21.65 30.67 -9.92
N LYS A 8 22.08 29.53 -10.47
CA LYS A 8 21.89 28.21 -9.87
C LYS A 8 22.50 28.13 -8.47
N GLU A 9 23.66 28.75 -8.29
CA GLU A 9 24.40 28.76 -7.03
C GLU A 9 23.62 29.51 -5.95
N ASP A 10 23.22 30.76 -6.23
CA ASP A 10 22.43 31.60 -5.31
C ASP A 10 21.12 30.92 -4.88
N LEU A 11 20.48 30.18 -5.80
CA LEU A 11 19.25 29.44 -5.50
C LEU A 11 19.53 28.25 -4.56
N PHE A 12 20.55 27.45 -4.84
CA PHE A 12 20.87 26.27 -4.02
C PHE A 12 21.42 26.64 -2.64
N GLU A 13 22.13 27.76 -2.52
CA GLU A 13 22.56 28.30 -1.23
C GLU A 13 21.39 28.83 -0.39
N SER A 14 20.27 29.20 -1.02
CA SER A 14 19.05 29.62 -0.31
C SER A 14 18.27 28.48 0.33
N PHE A 15 18.57 27.22 -0.04
CA PHE A 15 17.88 26.07 0.53
C PHE A 15 18.31 25.82 1.97
N PRO A 16 17.38 25.37 2.83
CA PRO A 16 17.76 24.93 4.16
C PRO A 16 18.80 23.82 4.06
N SER A 17 19.76 23.82 4.99
CA SER A 17 20.73 22.73 5.08
C SER A 17 20.01 21.39 5.22
N PRO A 18 20.51 20.32 4.60
CA PRO A 18 19.98 18.98 4.81
C PRO A 18 19.93 18.63 6.30
N TRP A 19 18.99 17.76 6.65
CA TRP A 19 18.89 17.19 7.99
C TRP A 19 20.24 16.56 8.36
N LYS A 20 20.80 16.97 9.50
CA LYS A 20 22.12 16.51 9.96
C LYS A 20 22.10 15.06 10.45
N THR A 21 20.94 14.58 10.84
CA THR A 21 20.73 13.24 11.39
C THR A 21 20.04 12.38 10.35
N ASP A 22 20.58 11.20 10.11
CA ASP A 22 19.87 10.16 9.37
C ASP A 22 18.78 9.57 10.27
N LEU A 23 17.52 9.85 9.96
CA LEU A 23 16.36 9.36 10.71
C LEU A 23 15.95 7.95 10.29
N PHE A 24 16.60 7.35 9.29
CA PHE A 24 16.14 6.10 8.69
C PHE A 24 16.15 4.93 9.68
N GLU A 25 17.19 4.82 10.50
CA GLU A 25 17.28 3.78 11.53
C GLU A 25 16.26 3.97 12.66
N GLU A 26 15.94 5.22 13.02
CA GLU A 26 14.89 5.53 13.99
C GLU A 26 13.51 5.15 13.45
N ILE A 27 13.22 5.51 12.20
CA ILE A 27 11.96 5.15 11.52
C ILE A 27 11.82 3.62 11.45
N LYS A 28 12.88 2.89 11.08
CA LYS A 28 12.86 1.42 11.07
C LYS A 28 12.57 0.83 12.45
N ALA A 29 13.19 1.38 13.50
CA ALA A 29 12.97 0.92 14.86
C ALA A 29 11.51 1.14 15.30
N ILE A 30 10.91 2.30 14.97
CA ILE A 30 9.50 2.60 15.24
C ILE A 30 8.58 1.63 14.49
N VAL A 31 8.81 1.45 13.18
CA VAL A 31 8.01 0.53 12.34
C VAL A 31 8.09 -0.90 12.86
N LYS A 32 9.28 -1.36 13.27
CA LYS A 32 9.45 -2.69 13.85
C LYS A 32 8.74 -2.84 15.20
N ALA A 33 8.79 -1.82 16.04
CA ALA A 33 8.15 -1.82 17.36
C ALA A 33 6.62 -1.77 17.31
N MET A 34 6.03 -1.33 16.18
CA MET A 34 4.57 -1.35 15.99
C MET A 34 4.00 -2.76 15.87
N GLU A 35 4.84 -3.77 15.55
CA GLU A 35 4.45 -5.18 15.38
C GLU A 35 3.22 -5.39 14.47
N ARG A 36 2.99 -4.45 13.55
CA ARG A 36 1.89 -4.46 12.59
C ARG A 36 2.40 -4.83 11.21
N LYS A 37 1.68 -5.75 10.57
CA LYS A 37 1.93 -6.09 9.17
C LYS A 37 1.16 -5.13 8.28
N VAL A 38 1.82 -4.62 7.24
CA VAL A 38 1.22 -3.74 6.23
C VAL A 38 0.91 -4.57 4.99
N VAL A 39 -0.35 -4.58 4.58
CA VAL A 39 -0.82 -5.20 3.34
C VAL A 39 -1.14 -4.10 2.35
N VAL A 40 -0.33 -3.97 1.31
CA VAL A 40 -0.57 -3.00 0.23
C VAL A 40 -1.30 -3.69 -0.91
N ILE A 41 -2.43 -3.16 -1.33
CA ILE A 41 -3.20 -3.64 -2.49
C ILE A 41 -2.94 -2.67 -3.64
N ASP A 42 -2.39 -3.17 -4.74
CA ASP A 42 -1.98 -2.38 -5.91
C ASP A 42 -2.75 -2.82 -7.16
N ASP A 43 -3.33 -1.84 -7.88
CA ASP A 43 -4.18 -2.06 -9.05
C ASP A 43 -3.41 -2.37 -10.33
N ASP A 44 -2.08 -2.20 -10.33
CA ASP A 44 -1.26 -2.22 -11.52
C ASP A 44 0.16 -2.80 -11.34
N PRO A 45 0.60 -3.70 -12.23
CA PRO A 45 1.94 -4.27 -12.19
C PRO A 45 3.06 -3.24 -12.30
N THR A 46 2.85 -2.04 -12.86
CA THR A 46 3.93 -1.04 -12.91
C THR A 46 4.17 -0.37 -11.55
N GLY A 47 3.16 -0.28 -10.68
CA GLY A 47 3.29 0.27 -9.34
C GLY A 47 4.28 -0.54 -8.50
N VAL A 48 4.20 -1.86 -8.57
CA VAL A 48 5.09 -2.77 -7.84
C VAL A 48 6.53 -2.84 -8.39
N GLN A 49 6.81 -2.31 -9.58
CA GLN A 49 8.19 -2.22 -10.10
C GLN A 49 9.04 -1.16 -9.37
N THR A 50 8.40 -0.30 -8.57
CA THR A 50 9.05 0.79 -7.83
C THR A 50 9.48 0.41 -6.41
N VAL A 51 9.20 -0.83 -5.98
CA VAL A 51 9.54 -1.34 -4.65
C VAL A 51 10.62 -2.42 -4.72
N HIS A 52 11.38 -2.55 -3.63
CA HIS A 52 12.48 -3.49 -3.50
C HIS A 52 12.36 -4.25 -2.17
N ASP A 53 12.85 -5.49 -2.14
CA ASP A 53 12.90 -6.36 -0.96
C ASP A 53 11.55 -6.53 -0.23
N VAL A 54 10.45 -6.54 -1.00
CA VAL A 54 9.11 -6.83 -0.51
C VAL A 54 8.46 -7.95 -1.32
N PRO A 55 7.79 -8.91 -0.67
CA PRO A 55 7.11 -9.98 -1.38
C PRO A 55 5.85 -9.46 -2.08
N ILE A 56 5.63 -9.94 -3.30
CA ILE A 56 4.45 -9.63 -4.11
C ILE A 56 3.66 -10.92 -4.33
N PHE A 57 2.40 -10.91 -3.91
CA PHE A 57 1.44 -11.98 -4.12
C PHE A 57 0.48 -11.58 -5.23
N THR A 58 0.15 -12.52 -6.10
CA THR A 58 -0.76 -12.32 -7.25
C THR A 58 -2.10 -13.03 -7.06
N GLY A 59 -2.38 -13.48 -5.84
CA GLY A 59 -3.62 -14.15 -5.48
C GLY A 59 -4.04 -13.82 -4.06
N TRP A 60 -5.34 -13.96 -3.80
CA TRP A 60 -6.01 -13.47 -2.60
C TRP A 60 -7.05 -14.46 -2.06
N SER A 61 -6.89 -15.75 -2.40
CA SER A 61 -7.60 -16.80 -1.68
C SER A 61 -7.20 -16.79 -0.19
N LYS A 62 -8.05 -17.36 0.68
CA LYS A 62 -7.72 -17.46 2.12
C LYS A 62 -6.39 -18.16 2.38
N GLU A 63 -6.02 -19.14 1.55
CA GLU A 63 -4.75 -19.86 1.69
C GLU A 63 -3.55 -19.00 1.33
N GLU A 64 -3.64 -18.25 0.22
CA GLU A 64 -2.59 -17.32 -0.20
C GLU A 64 -2.44 -16.16 0.79
N LEU A 65 -3.56 -15.63 1.30
CA LEU A 65 -3.52 -14.57 2.31
C LEU A 65 -2.98 -15.07 3.66
N ARG A 66 -3.24 -16.33 4.04
CA ARG A 66 -2.59 -16.94 5.21
C ARG A 66 -1.08 -16.99 5.01
N SER A 67 -0.62 -17.37 3.82
CA SER A 67 0.80 -17.36 3.47
C SER A 67 1.39 -15.95 3.54
N ALA A 68 0.73 -14.96 2.93
CA ALA A 68 1.16 -13.55 2.95
C ALA A 68 1.23 -12.96 4.37
N LEU A 69 0.23 -13.24 5.20
CA LEU A 69 0.19 -12.77 6.59
C LEU A 69 1.16 -13.53 7.51
N SER A 70 1.61 -14.73 7.14
CA SER A 70 2.61 -15.51 7.89
C SER A 70 4.05 -15.23 7.47
N ASP A 71 4.26 -14.50 6.36
CA ASP A 71 5.60 -14.11 5.91
C ASP A 71 6.32 -13.24 6.97
N ASN A 72 7.64 -13.27 7.03
CA ASN A 72 8.39 -12.50 8.02
C ASN A 72 8.52 -11.00 7.68
N SER A 73 8.17 -10.58 6.46
CA SER A 73 8.26 -9.19 6.01
C SER A 73 7.19 -8.34 6.69
N THR A 74 7.58 -7.16 7.17
CA THR A 74 6.64 -6.19 7.74
C THR A 74 5.61 -5.72 6.71
N THR A 75 5.97 -5.68 5.44
CA THR A 75 5.10 -5.25 4.34
C THR A 75 5.00 -6.34 3.29
N VAL A 76 3.79 -6.58 2.79
CA VAL A 76 3.52 -7.46 1.65
C VAL A 76 2.63 -6.73 0.64
N TYR A 77 2.82 -7.03 -0.65
CA TYR A 77 2.01 -6.49 -1.73
C TYR A 77 1.05 -7.55 -2.26
N LEU A 78 -0.20 -7.16 -2.49
CA LEU A 78 -1.20 -7.89 -3.26
C LEU A 78 -1.39 -7.16 -4.59
N LEU A 79 -1.01 -7.79 -5.69
CA LEU A 79 -1.19 -7.25 -7.03
C LEU A 79 -2.50 -7.78 -7.61
N THR A 80 -3.50 -6.90 -7.76
CA THR A 80 -4.81 -7.26 -8.33
C THR A 80 -4.81 -7.16 -9.85
N ASN A 81 -3.97 -6.28 -10.42
CA ASN A 81 -3.97 -5.95 -11.85
C ASN A 81 -5.38 -5.56 -12.36
N SER A 82 -6.17 -4.88 -11.50
CA SER A 82 -7.58 -4.56 -11.73
C SER A 82 -7.81 -3.28 -12.53
N ARG A 83 -6.77 -2.46 -12.78
CA ARG A 83 -6.91 -1.13 -13.39
C ARG A 83 -7.76 -1.10 -14.67
N SER A 84 -7.57 -2.09 -15.54
CA SER A 84 -8.24 -2.15 -16.84
C SER A 84 -9.54 -2.96 -16.83
N PHE A 85 -9.93 -3.51 -15.69
CA PHE A 85 -11.21 -4.22 -15.57
C PHE A 85 -12.38 -3.23 -15.51
N PRO A 86 -13.62 -3.69 -15.76
CA PRO A 86 -14.81 -2.92 -15.41
C PRO A 86 -14.88 -2.66 -13.90
N LEU A 87 -15.44 -1.51 -13.50
CA LEU A 87 -15.60 -1.10 -12.10
C LEU A 87 -16.19 -2.24 -11.24
N ALA A 88 -17.29 -2.86 -11.68
CA ALA A 88 -17.96 -3.92 -10.92
C ALA A 88 -17.04 -5.12 -10.63
N GLN A 89 -16.14 -5.45 -11.55
CA GLN A 89 -15.18 -6.53 -11.37
C GLN A 89 -14.06 -6.11 -10.40
N ALA A 90 -13.58 -4.86 -10.49
CA ALA A 90 -12.58 -4.34 -9.56
C ALA A 90 -13.13 -4.23 -8.12
N GLU A 91 -14.38 -3.82 -7.97
CA GLU A 91 -15.10 -3.81 -6.68
C GLU A 91 -15.25 -5.23 -6.11
N GLU A 92 -15.58 -6.21 -6.95
CA GLU A 92 -15.72 -7.60 -6.51
C GLU A 92 -14.39 -8.18 -6.00
N ILE A 93 -13.28 -7.93 -6.71
CA ILE A 93 -11.94 -8.35 -6.28
C ILE A 93 -11.61 -7.72 -4.91
N ASN A 94 -11.85 -6.42 -4.74
CA ASN A 94 -11.57 -5.74 -3.48
C ASN A 94 -12.49 -6.21 -2.33
N ARG A 95 -13.74 -6.57 -2.64
CA ARG A 95 -14.67 -7.16 -1.68
C ARG A 95 -14.18 -8.53 -1.22
N GLU A 96 -13.79 -9.40 -2.15
CA GLU A 96 -13.22 -10.72 -1.87
C GLU A 96 -11.94 -10.62 -1.03
N ILE A 97 -11.04 -9.70 -1.37
CA ILE A 97 -9.82 -9.44 -0.59
C ILE A 97 -10.19 -9.03 0.84
N GLY A 98 -11.13 -8.10 1.02
CA GLY A 98 -11.57 -7.67 2.35
C GLY A 98 -12.18 -8.81 3.18
N GLU A 99 -13.05 -9.63 2.58
CA GLU A 99 -13.72 -10.76 3.23
C GLU A 99 -12.67 -11.81 3.68
N ASN A 100 -11.76 -12.18 2.77
CA ASN A 100 -10.74 -13.17 3.07
C ASN A 100 -9.67 -12.64 4.03
N LEU A 101 -9.25 -11.37 3.93
CA LEU A 101 -8.32 -10.76 4.89
C LEU A 101 -8.92 -10.76 6.29
N ALA A 102 -10.16 -10.29 6.46
CA ALA A 102 -10.82 -10.28 7.77
C ALA A 102 -10.91 -11.68 8.37
N ALA A 103 -11.23 -12.70 7.57
CA ALA A 103 -11.26 -14.09 8.01
C ALA A 103 -9.89 -14.58 8.50
N VAL A 104 -8.82 -14.33 7.72
CA VAL A 104 -7.46 -14.76 8.08
C VAL A 104 -6.90 -13.96 9.27
N MET A 105 -7.20 -12.66 9.38
CA MET A 105 -6.84 -11.85 10.54
C MET A 105 -7.44 -12.42 11.83
N LYS A 106 -8.72 -12.79 11.82
CA LYS A 106 -9.41 -13.42 12.95
C LYS A 106 -8.80 -14.79 13.29
N GLU A 107 -8.45 -15.59 12.27
CA GLU A 107 -7.80 -16.89 12.44
C GLU A 107 -6.41 -16.78 13.09
N LEU A 108 -5.57 -15.88 12.58
CA LEU A 108 -4.18 -15.71 13.03
C LEU A 108 -4.05 -14.78 14.26
N ARG A 109 -5.13 -14.09 14.64
CA ARG A 109 -5.17 -13.06 15.70
C ARG A 109 -4.13 -11.95 15.46
N LEU A 110 -4.05 -11.48 14.22
CA LEU A 110 -3.13 -10.43 13.80
C LEU A 110 -3.86 -9.10 13.59
N ASP A 111 -3.23 -8.03 14.03
CA ASP A 111 -3.60 -6.66 13.67
C ASP A 111 -2.76 -6.24 12.46
N ILE A 112 -3.40 -5.71 11.42
CA ILE A 112 -2.75 -5.32 10.16
C ILE A 112 -3.20 -3.93 9.74
N GLU A 113 -2.36 -3.28 8.93
CA GLU A 113 -2.72 -2.06 8.23
C GLU A 113 -2.92 -2.36 6.75
N VAL A 114 -4.08 -2.01 6.21
CA VAL A 114 -4.40 -2.22 4.78
C VAL A 114 -4.28 -0.89 4.05
N ILE A 115 -3.42 -0.84 3.03
CA ILE A 115 -3.20 0.34 2.19
C ILE A 115 -3.70 0.02 0.79
N SER A 116 -4.72 0.74 0.32
CA SER A 116 -5.08 0.74 -1.10
C SER A 116 -4.19 1.74 -1.84
N ARG A 117 -3.24 1.22 -2.63
CA ARG A 117 -2.35 2.03 -3.45
C ARG A 117 -2.99 2.22 -4.82
N SER A 118 -3.30 3.47 -5.13
CA SER A 118 -3.87 3.87 -6.43
C SER A 118 -2.86 4.69 -7.24
N ASP A 119 -3.22 4.99 -8.49
CA ASP A 119 -2.43 5.83 -9.37
C ASP A 119 -2.47 7.31 -8.96
N SER A 120 -1.33 7.99 -9.02
CA SER A 120 -1.22 9.41 -8.65
C SER A 120 -2.08 10.36 -9.48
N THR A 121 -2.47 9.96 -10.69
CA THR A 121 -3.38 10.71 -11.57
C THR A 121 -4.81 10.17 -11.56
N LEU A 122 -5.16 9.37 -10.55
CA LEU A 122 -6.49 8.80 -10.32
C LEU A 122 -6.98 7.87 -11.44
N ARG A 123 -6.07 7.27 -12.21
CA ARG A 123 -6.43 6.19 -13.13
C ARG A 123 -6.81 4.93 -12.35
N GLY A 124 -7.66 4.09 -12.94
CA GLY A 124 -8.29 2.96 -12.26
C GLY A 124 -9.67 3.35 -11.73
N HIS A 125 -10.08 2.74 -10.62
CA HIS A 125 -11.45 2.87 -10.13
C HIS A 125 -11.53 3.51 -8.75
N TYR A 126 -10.72 4.55 -8.52
CA TYR A 126 -10.90 5.38 -7.33
C TYR A 126 -12.22 6.19 -7.44
N PRO A 127 -13.09 6.21 -6.40
CA PRO A 127 -12.95 5.58 -5.09
C PRO A 127 -13.66 4.22 -4.94
N GLY A 128 -14.21 3.63 -6.01
CA GLY A 128 -14.97 2.37 -5.97
C GLY A 128 -14.21 1.21 -5.31
N GLU A 129 -12.98 0.94 -5.75
CA GLU A 129 -12.12 -0.12 -5.16
C GLU A 129 -11.89 0.10 -3.66
N VAL A 130 -11.54 1.33 -3.27
CA VAL A 130 -11.28 1.71 -1.87
C VAL A 130 -12.54 1.55 -1.02
N ASN A 131 -13.69 1.94 -1.54
CA ASN A 131 -14.97 1.82 -0.83
C ASN A 131 -15.41 0.36 -0.68
N ALA A 132 -15.25 -0.46 -1.72
CA ALA A 132 -15.57 -1.89 -1.67
C ALA A 132 -14.69 -2.61 -0.63
N LEU A 133 -13.39 -2.34 -0.66
CA LEU A 133 -12.43 -2.88 0.31
C LEU A 133 -12.77 -2.46 1.74
N ARG A 134 -12.94 -1.15 1.98
CA ARG A 134 -13.25 -0.59 3.30
C ARG A 134 -14.55 -1.18 3.85
N LYS A 135 -15.61 -1.18 3.06
CA LYS A 135 -16.91 -1.72 3.46
C LYS A 135 -16.81 -3.21 3.81
N SER A 136 -16.12 -3.98 2.99
CA SER A 136 -15.91 -5.41 3.23
C SER A 136 -15.15 -5.68 4.54
N LEU A 137 -14.08 -4.93 4.82
CA LEU A 137 -13.34 -5.03 6.07
C LEU A 137 -14.19 -4.60 7.27
N GLU A 138 -14.88 -3.46 7.19
CA GLU A 138 -15.77 -2.96 8.26
C GLU A 138 -16.89 -3.97 8.58
N ASP A 139 -17.57 -4.51 7.56
CA ASP A 139 -18.67 -5.46 7.74
C ASP A 139 -18.21 -6.80 8.36
N ASN A 140 -16.94 -7.18 8.20
CA ASN A 140 -16.39 -8.47 8.64
C ASN A 140 -15.46 -8.41 9.86
N LEU A 141 -14.99 -7.23 10.30
CA LEU A 141 -14.12 -7.07 11.48
C LEU A 141 -14.89 -6.69 12.75
N VAL A 142 -16.14 -6.26 12.62
CA VAL A 142 -17.07 -6.05 13.75
C VAL A 142 -17.43 -7.39 14.42
#